data_AF-A0A090X7H3-F1
#
_entry.id   AF-A0A090X7H3-F1
#
_cell.length_a   1.000
_cell.length_b   1.000
_cell.length_c   1.000
_cell.angle_alpha   90.00
_cell.angle_beta   90.00
_cell.angle_gamma   90.00
#
_symmetry.space_group_name_H-M   'P 1'
#
loop_
_entity.id
_entity.type
_entity.pdbx_description
1 polymer ?
#
loop_
_entity_poly.entity_id
_entity_poly.type
_entity_poly.pdbx_seq_one_letter_code
_entity_poly.pdbx_strand_id
1 'polypeptide(L)'
;ARQFARLLSANADDIAKCENSTYLMANNRYSQNEHTLSDCSKRNIQNKLEIIKNCSCLKMDLSRPVNSTYLPSDFLNETDTCSLNIENYTFCDLGTDHPKPFVINCSIACCKLPAAVIDTLPAVILAPDGTKSDQCKLCVAGKCTSHVLIKHRGADSEE
;
A
#
# COMPACT_ATOMS: atom_id res chain seq x y z
N ALA A 1 -0.20 -6.31 -6.37
CA ALA A 1 -1.43 -5.89 -7.08
C ALA A 1 -1.22 -5.65 -8.58
N ARG A 2 -0.32 -4.73 -9.01
CA ARG A 2 -0.10 -4.40 -10.44
C ARG A 2 0.09 -5.63 -11.35
N GLN A 3 0.96 -6.56 -10.96
CA GLN A 3 1.22 -7.76 -11.77
C GLN A 3 -0.01 -8.67 -11.90
N PHE A 4 -0.81 -8.79 -10.85
CA PHE A 4 -2.05 -9.57 -10.89
C PHE A 4 -3.09 -8.91 -11.82
N ALA A 5 -3.21 -7.59 -11.78
CA ALA A 5 -4.08 -6.84 -12.70
C ALA A 5 -3.66 -7.06 -14.17
N ARG A 6 -2.35 -7.15 -14.48
CA ARG A 6 -1.86 -7.48 -15.83
C ARG A 6 -2.27 -8.86 -16.29
N LEU A 7 -2.32 -9.87 -15.41
CA LEU A 7 -2.85 -11.21 -15.75
C LEU A 7 -4.32 -11.14 -16.20
N LEU A 8 -5.07 -10.18 -15.65
CA LEU A 8 -6.45 -9.88 -16.01
C LEU A 8 -6.56 -8.82 -17.13
N SER A 9 -5.49 -8.63 -17.92
CA SER A 9 -5.45 -7.73 -19.08
C SER A 9 -5.55 -6.23 -18.77
N ALA A 10 -5.47 -5.81 -17.50
CA ALA A 10 -5.15 -4.43 -17.18
C ALA A 10 -3.64 -4.21 -17.36
N ASN A 11 -3.25 -3.84 -18.57
CA ASN A 11 -1.88 -3.40 -18.86
C ASN A 11 -1.59 -2.08 -18.16
N ALA A 12 -0.31 -1.67 -18.18
CA ALA A 12 0.04 -0.34 -17.70
C ALA A 12 -0.76 0.73 -18.46
N ASP A 13 -1.17 1.78 -17.76
CA ASP A 13 -1.76 2.96 -18.38
C ASP A 13 -0.76 3.50 -19.43
N ASP A 14 -1.24 4.09 -20.53
CA ASP A 14 -0.49 4.48 -21.74
C ASP A 14 -0.18 3.35 -22.75
N ILE A 15 -0.02 2.08 -22.32
CA ILE A 15 0.29 0.97 -23.24
C ILE A 15 -0.98 0.37 -23.89
N ALA A 16 -2.15 0.54 -23.27
CA ALA A 16 -3.42 -0.03 -23.72
C ALA A 16 -4.47 1.02 -24.13
N LYS A 17 -4.04 2.20 -24.61
CA LYS A 17 -4.91 3.36 -24.90
C LYS A 17 -5.62 3.97 -23.68
N CYS A 18 -5.24 3.55 -22.48
CA CYS A 18 -5.63 4.25 -21.26
C CYS A 18 -4.78 5.53 -21.15
N GLU A 19 -5.41 6.67 -20.84
CA GLU A 19 -4.66 7.91 -20.61
C GLU A 19 -3.66 7.74 -19.46
N ASN A 20 -2.57 8.50 -19.53
CA ASN A 20 -1.58 8.54 -18.48
C ASN A 20 -2.25 8.97 -17.16
N SER A 21 -1.96 8.26 -16.07
CA SER A 21 -2.78 8.33 -14.86
C SER A 21 -1.95 8.25 -13.59
N THR A 22 -2.58 8.54 -12.45
CA THR A 22 -2.00 8.37 -11.12
C THR A 22 -2.49 7.10 -10.39
N TYR A 23 -3.17 6.20 -11.10
CA TYR A 23 -3.78 5.01 -10.52
C TYR A 23 -2.79 3.83 -10.43
N LEU A 24 -3.23 2.71 -9.85
CA LEU A 24 -2.44 1.49 -9.66
C LEU A 24 -1.66 1.05 -10.91
N MET A 25 -2.21 1.26 -12.11
CA MET A 25 -1.58 0.82 -13.37
C MET A 25 -0.71 1.89 -14.04
N ALA A 26 -0.50 3.04 -13.41
CA ALA A 26 0.40 4.08 -13.90
C ALA A 26 1.82 3.54 -14.18
N ASN A 27 2.47 4.07 -15.22
CA ASN A 27 3.87 3.75 -15.54
C ASN A 27 4.87 4.29 -14.50
N ASN A 28 4.40 5.15 -13.59
CA ASN A 28 5.22 5.75 -12.55
C ASN A 28 5.28 4.84 -11.31
N ARG A 29 6.44 4.78 -10.65
CA ARG A 29 6.61 3.98 -9.42
C ARG A 29 5.81 4.54 -8.25
N TYR A 30 5.77 5.87 -8.10
CA TYR A 30 5.11 6.56 -7.00
C TYR A 30 3.92 7.36 -7.51
N SER A 31 2.75 7.14 -6.93
CA SER A 31 1.55 7.83 -7.38
C SER A 31 0.47 7.96 -6.30
N GLN A 32 -0.24 9.08 -6.29
CA GLN A 32 -1.22 9.42 -5.25
C GLN A 32 -2.42 8.45 -5.16
N ASN A 33 -2.76 7.75 -6.25
CA ASN A 33 -3.88 6.81 -6.31
C ASN A 33 -3.41 5.37 -6.60
N GLU A 34 -2.18 5.02 -6.23
CA GLU A 34 -1.59 3.72 -6.55
C GLU A 34 -2.32 2.52 -5.94
N HIS A 35 -3.24 2.74 -5.00
CA HIS A 35 -4.07 1.69 -4.40
C HIS A 35 -5.40 1.46 -5.14
N THR A 36 -5.73 2.28 -6.14
CA THR A 36 -7.02 2.26 -6.84
C THR A 36 -6.83 2.00 -8.32
N LEU A 37 -7.71 1.20 -8.94
CA LEU A 37 -7.71 1.00 -10.40
C LEU A 37 -8.35 2.20 -11.12
N SER A 38 -7.76 2.59 -12.25
CA SER A 38 -8.40 3.52 -13.20
C SER A 38 -9.65 2.88 -13.81
N ASP A 39 -10.59 3.70 -14.30
CA ASP A 39 -11.79 3.16 -14.96
C ASP A 39 -11.47 2.38 -16.24
N CYS A 40 -10.38 2.75 -16.93
CA CYS A 40 -9.86 1.98 -18.06
C CYS A 40 -9.39 0.58 -17.62
N SER A 41 -8.60 0.51 -16.54
CA SER A 41 -8.15 -0.77 -15.97
C SER A 41 -9.33 -1.64 -15.54
N LYS A 42 -10.35 -1.06 -14.88
CA LYS A 42 -11.58 -1.77 -14.50
C LYS A 42 -12.28 -2.36 -15.72
N ARG A 43 -12.47 -1.57 -16.78
CA ARG A 43 -13.12 -2.01 -18.02
C ARG A 43 -12.37 -3.16 -18.68
N ASN A 44 -11.04 -3.10 -18.75
CA ASN A 44 -10.23 -4.16 -19.33
C ASN A 44 -10.33 -5.47 -18.54
N ILE A 45 -10.30 -5.39 -17.21
CA ILE A 45 -10.51 -6.56 -16.33
C ILE A 45 -11.91 -7.14 -16.53
N GLN A 46 -12.94 -6.30 -16.56
CA GLN A 46 -14.32 -6.73 -16.80
C GLN A 46 -14.45 -7.47 -18.13
N ASN A 47 -13.96 -6.87 -19.22
CA ASN A 47 -13.98 -7.50 -20.55
C ASN A 47 -13.24 -8.86 -20.54
N LYS A 48 -12.08 -8.93 -19.87
CA LYS A 48 -11.32 -10.18 -19.78
C LYS A 48 -12.13 -11.25 -19.02
N LEU A 49 -12.74 -10.89 -17.90
CA LEU A 49 -13.58 -11.78 -17.09
C LEU A 49 -14.81 -12.27 -17.87
N GLU A 50 -15.43 -11.44 -18.69
CA GLU A 50 -16.53 -11.84 -19.57
C GLU A 50 -16.08 -12.89 -20.61
N ILE A 51 -14.94 -12.66 -21.26
CA ILE A 51 -14.38 -13.58 -22.26
C ILE A 51 -14.05 -14.94 -21.63
N ILE A 52 -13.44 -14.95 -20.45
CA ILE A 52 -13.00 -16.20 -19.79
C ILE A 52 -14.08 -16.83 -18.90
N LYS A 53 -15.28 -16.24 -18.83
CA LYS A 53 -16.35 -16.64 -17.89
C LYS A 53 -16.60 -18.15 -17.88
N ASN A 54 -16.53 -18.82 -19.02
CA ASN A 54 -16.83 -20.26 -19.12
C ASN A 54 -15.60 -21.19 -19.01
N CYS A 55 -14.38 -20.63 -18.99
CA CYS A 55 -13.13 -21.40 -18.95
C CYS A 55 -12.27 -21.09 -17.71
N SER A 56 -12.82 -20.34 -16.75
CA SER A 56 -12.04 -19.78 -15.65
C SER A 56 -11.99 -20.69 -14.43
N CYS A 57 -10.77 -20.99 -13.98
CA CYS A 57 -10.51 -21.59 -12.67
C CYS A 57 -10.84 -20.66 -11.49
N LEU A 58 -11.13 -19.37 -11.75
CA LEU A 58 -11.49 -18.38 -10.72
C LEU A 58 -12.92 -18.56 -10.17
N LYS A 59 -13.70 -19.48 -10.72
CA LYS A 59 -15.05 -19.82 -10.25
C LYS A 59 -15.09 -20.74 -9.04
N MET A 60 -13.94 -21.26 -8.57
CA MET A 60 -13.94 -22.09 -7.38
C MET A 60 -14.33 -21.24 -6.16
N ASP A 61 -15.42 -21.60 -5.49
CA ASP A 61 -15.90 -21.00 -4.23
C ASP A 61 -14.97 -21.30 -3.03
N LEU A 62 -13.66 -21.33 -3.26
CA LEU A 62 -12.63 -21.39 -2.23
C LEU A 62 -12.42 -20.00 -1.63
N SER A 63 -13.49 -19.48 -1.03
CA SER A 63 -13.44 -18.32 -0.15
C SER A 63 -13.02 -18.82 1.23
N ARG A 64 -11.71 -18.87 1.50
CA ARG A 64 -11.28 -18.85 2.90
C ARG A 64 -11.56 -17.44 3.42
N PRO A 65 -12.26 -17.27 4.55
CA PRO A 65 -12.43 -15.96 5.14
C PRO A 65 -11.04 -15.38 5.41
N VAL A 66 -10.70 -14.30 4.72
CA VAL A 66 -9.54 -13.49 5.05
C VAL A 66 -9.93 -12.74 6.31
N ASN A 67 -9.32 -13.10 7.44
CA ASN A 67 -9.59 -12.46 8.71
C ASN A 67 -9.10 -11.00 8.64
N SER A 68 -10.00 -10.08 8.28
CA SER A 68 -9.70 -8.66 8.05
C SER A 68 -9.48 -7.86 9.33
N THR A 69 -9.28 -8.53 10.46
CA THR A 69 -9.13 -7.90 11.77
C THR A 69 -7.79 -7.18 11.91
N TYR A 70 -6.80 -7.59 11.13
CA TYR A 70 -5.43 -7.06 11.20
C TYR A 70 -5.12 -6.15 10.02
N LEU A 71 -4.52 -5.01 10.33
CA LEU A 71 -3.97 -4.08 9.36
C LEU A 71 -2.46 -4.34 9.19
N PRO A 72 -1.86 -3.96 8.05
CA PRO A 72 -0.42 -4.11 7.83
C PRO A 72 0.44 -3.58 8.98
N SER A 73 0.07 -2.46 9.62
CA SER A 73 0.80 -1.93 10.77
C SER A 73 0.82 -2.86 11.98
N ASP A 74 -0.20 -3.72 12.17
CA ASP A 74 -0.26 -4.66 13.29
C ASP A 74 0.91 -5.66 13.25
N PHE A 75 1.51 -5.88 12.07
CA PHE A 75 2.65 -6.79 11.87
C PHE A 75 4.00 -6.06 11.79
N LEU A 76 3.98 -4.73 11.69
CA LEU A 76 5.18 -3.91 11.44
C LEU A 76 5.60 -3.08 12.65
N ASN A 77 4.87 -3.12 13.77
CA ASN A 77 5.18 -2.37 14.99
C ASN A 77 6.58 -2.66 15.57
N GLU A 78 7.19 -3.80 15.24
CA GLU A 78 8.53 -4.18 15.71
C GLU A 78 9.60 -4.16 14.60
N THR A 79 9.21 -4.00 13.33
CA THR A 79 10.13 -4.02 12.19
C THR A 79 10.31 -2.62 11.64
N ASP A 80 11.56 -2.18 11.52
CA ASP A 80 11.87 -0.91 10.86
C ASP A 80 11.39 -0.95 9.40
N THR A 81 10.32 -0.20 9.12
CA THR A 81 9.73 -0.11 7.78
C THR A 81 10.75 0.42 6.76
N CYS A 82 11.70 1.25 7.19
CA CYS A 82 12.79 1.74 6.35
C CYS A 82 13.79 0.63 5.98
N SER A 83 13.98 -0.36 6.87
CA SER A 83 14.91 -1.48 6.67
C SER A 83 14.32 -2.66 5.88
N LEU A 84 13.01 -2.68 5.58
CA LEU A 84 12.37 -3.78 4.84
C LEU A 84 12.83 -3.92 3.39
N ASN A 85 13.22 -2.82 2.75
CA ASN A 85 13.60 -2.82 1.32
C ASN A 85 15.10 -2.61 1.10
N ILE A 86 15.80 -1.98 2.05
CA ILE A 86 17.20 -1.60 1.90
C ILE A 86 17.85 -1.67 3.29
N GLU A 87 18.78 -2.61 3.46
CA GLU A 87 19.61 -2.67 4.65
C GLU A 87 20.36 -1.33 4.83
N ASN A 88 20.41 -0.82 6.06
CA ASN A 88 21.06 0.44 6.47
C ASN A 88 20.25 1.74 6.28
N TYR A 89 18.92 1.66 6.20
CA TYR A 89 18.09 2.85 6.36
C TYR A 89 17.57 2.97 7.79
N THR A 90 17.40 4.21 8.26
CA THR A 90 16.77 4.56 9.54
C THR A 90 15.69 5.61 9.30
N PHE A 91 14.77 5.76 10.24
CA PHE A 91 13.79 6.84 10.24
C PHE A 91 14.49 8.20 10.39
N CYS A 92 14.07 9.19 9.62
CA CYS A 92 14.61 10.54 9.72
C CYS A 92 13.55 11.63 9.49
N ASP A 93 13.75 12.82 10.07
CA ASP A 93 13.01 14.05 9.77
C ASP A 93 13.97 15.11 9.25
N LEU A 94 13.81 15.52 8.00
CA LEU A 94 14.68 16.51 7.34
C LEU A 94 16.20 16.20 7.50
N GLY A 95 16.55 14.91 7.54
CA GLY A 95 17.93 14.44 7.72
C GLY A 95 18.38 14.22 9.17
N THR A 96 17.50 14.41 10.15
CA THR A 96 17.76 14.09 11.57
C THR A 96 17.27 12.68 11.87
N ASP A 97 18.13 11.81 12.42
CA ASP A 97 17.77 10.42 12.71
C ASP A 97 16.83 10.29 13.93
N HIS A 98 15.87 9.37 13.85
CA HIS A 98 14.92 9.07 14.92
C HIS A 98 14.91 7.59 15.30
N PRO A 99 14.79 7.26 16.60
CA PRO A 99 14.76 5.88 17.08
C PRO A 99 13.41 5.17 16.82
N LYS A 100 12.41 5.89 16.31
CA LYS A 100 11.06 5.39 16.02
C LYS A 100 10.56 6.00 14.70
N PRO A 101 9.58 5.36 14.02
CA PRO A 101 8.98 5.90 12.82
C PRO A 101 8.47 7.33 13.02
N PHE A 102 9.02 8.25 12.24
CA PHE A 102 8.47 9.60 12.13
C PHE A 102 7.49 9.64 10.97
N VAL A 103 6.20 9.82 11.29
CA VAL A 103 5.10 9.75 10.31
C VAL A 103 4.40 11.10 10.21
N ILE A 104 4.57 11.78 9.08
CA ILE A 104 3.84 13.01 8.73
C ILE A 104 2.89 12.70 7.58
N ASN A 105 1.60 13.00 7.77
CA ASN A 105 0.57 12.80 6.74
C ASN A 105 0.65 11.42 6.06
N CYS A 106 0.82 10.37 6.87
CA CYS A 106 0.96 8.98 6.43
C CYS A 106 2.13 8.72 5.47
N SER A 107 3.16 9.56 5.52
CA SER A 107 4.45 9.36 4.90
C SER A 107 5.51 9.14 5.96
N ILE A 108 6.44 8.23 5.70
CA ILE A 108 7.63 7.96 6.50
C ILE A 108 8.84 8.38 5.66
N ALA A 109 9.72 9.18 6.24
CA ALA A 109 11.01 9.51 5.63
C ALA A 109 12.09 8.57 6.16
N CYS A 110 12.85 7.99 5.24
CA CYS A 110 13.92 7.04 5.51
C CYS A 110 15.25 7.59 4.95
N CYS A 111 16.31 7.56 5.75
CA CYS A 111 17.64 8.03 5.39
C CYS A 111 18.68 6.90 5.47
N LYS A 112 19.67 6.93 4.58
CA LYS A 112 20.75 5.93 4.54
C LYS A 112 21.84 6.26 5.57
N LEU A 113 22.31 5.25 6.31
CA LEU A 113 23.49 5.36 7.17
C LEU A 113 24.79 5.06 6.39
N PRO A 114 25.92 5.75 6.67
CA PRO A 114 26.03 7.04 7.37
C PRO A 114 25.77 8.22 6.41
N ALA A 115 25.20 9.30 6.96
CA ALA A 115 24.76 10.53 6.29
C ALA A 115 25.88 11.37 5.60
N ALA A 116 27.02 10.77 5.23
CA ALA A 116 28.17 11.47 4.66
C ALA A 116 27.93 12.07 3.26
N VAL A 117 26.75 11.83 2.66
CA VAL A 117 26.39 12.37 1.36
C VAL A 117 24.99 12.97 1.45
N ILE A 118 24.95 14.29 1.62
CA ILE A 118 23.75 15.15 1.61
C ILE A 118 22.88 14.95 0.35
N ASP A 119 23.45 14.37 -0.72
CA ASP A 119 22.73 14.06 -1.97
C ASP A 119 21.95 12.73 -1.95
N THR A 120 21.96 11.97 -0.85
CA THR A 120 21.07 10.80 -0.73
C THR A 120 19.67 11.27 -0.29
N LEU A 121 18.85 11.63 -1.29
CA LEU A 121 17.45 11.99 -1.11
C LEU A 121 16.75 11.06 -0.10
N PRO A 122 16.03 11.60 0.90
CA PRO A 122 15.23 10.78 1.80
C PRO A 122 14.26 9.95 0.96
N ALA A 123 14.29 8.64 1.15
CA ALA A 123 13.29 7.77 0.56
C ALA A 123 11.99 7.99 1.34
N VAL A 124 11.01 8.61 0.68
CA VAL A 124 9.67 8.78 1.26
C VAL A 124 8.85 7.57 0.88
N ILE A 125 8.39 6.84 1.89
CA ILE A 125 7.51 5.68 1.73
C ILE A 125 6.17 5.95 2.40
N LEU A 126 5.10 5.34 1.89
CA LEU A 126 3.80 5.41 2.54
C LEU A 126 3.81 4.57 3.81
N ALA A 127 3.24 5.14 4.88
CA ALA A 127 3.02 4.44 6.12
C ALA A 127 2.02 3.28 5.86
N PRO A 128 2.28 2.07 6.40
CA PRO A 128 1.35 0.97 6.31
C PRO A 128 -0.03 1.35 6.87
N ASP A 129 -1.09 0.85 6.25
CA ASP A 129 -2.44 1.02 6.79
C ASP A 129 -2.50 0.52 8.25
N GLY A 130 -3.14 1.32 9.10
CA GLY A 130 -3.19 1.11 10.55
C GLY A 130 -2.16 1.90 11.36
N THR A 131 -1.16 2.49 10.72
CA THR A 131 -0.11 3.28 11.39
C THR A 131 -0.72 4.48 12.12
N LYS A 132 -0.20 4.78 13.31
CA LYS A 132 -0.62 5.92 14.15
C LYS A 132 0.61 6.76 14.50
N SER A 133 0.43 8.07 14.60
CA SER A 133 1.43 9.02 15.08
C SER A 133 0.79 10.19 15.80
N ASP A 134 1.61 11.03 16.43
CA ASP A 134 1.12 12.22 17.15
C ASP A 134 0.37 13.20 16.22
N GLN A 135 0.77 13.26 14.95
CA GLN A 135 0.13 14.11 13.94
C GLN A 135 -0.98 13.39 13.15
N CYS A 136 -1.10 12.07 13.28
CA CYS A 136 -2.11 11.30 12.56
C CYS A 136 -2.71 10.16 13.37
N LYS A 137 -4.02 10.23 13.66
CA LYS A 137 -4.73 9.22 14.46
C LYS A 137 -4.73 7.84 13.82
N LEU A 138 -4.83 7.77 12.50
CA LEU A 138 -4.82 6.52 11.74
C LEU A 138 -4.50 6.78 10.27
N CYS A 139 -3.59 6.00 9.71
CA CYS A 139 -3.32 5.96 8.28
C CYS A 139 -4.14 4.88 7.58
N VAL A 140 -4.86 5.27 6.52
CA VAL A 140 -5.61 4.35 5.65
C VAL A 140 -5.48 4.82 4.20
N ALA A 141 -5.04 3.94 3.31
CA ALA A 141 -4.81 4.21 1.89
C ALA A 141 -3.96 5.47 1.66
N GLY A 142 -2.87 5.62 2.44
CA GLY A 142 -1.95 6.76 2.34
C GLY A 142 -2.52 8.10 2.80
N LYS A 143 -3.69 8.12 3.43
CA LYS A 143 -4.32 9.35 3.95
C LYS A 143 -4.47 9.29 5.46
N CYS A 144 -4.28 10.44 6.09
CA CYS A 144 -4.58 10.60 7.49
C CYS A 144 -6.09 10.70 7.72
N THR A 145 -6.62 9.89 8.62
CA THR A 145 -8.02 9.93 9.02
C THR A 145 -8.16 10.03 10.54
N SER A 146 -9.24 10.69 10.98
CA SER A 146 -9.63 10.79 12.39
C SER A 146 -10.46 9.58 12.85
N HIS A 147 -10.91 8.73 11.93
CA HIS A 147 -11.70 7.55 12.22
C HIS A 147 -10.85 6.48 12.88
N VAL A 148 -11.25 6.05 14.07
CA VAL A 148 -10.70 4.83 14.70
C VAL A 148 -11.39 3.66 14.03
N LEU A 149 -10.65 2.81 13.31
CA LEU A 149 -11.17 1.51 12.89
C LEU A 149 -11.51 0.74 14.17
N ILE A 150 -12.80 0.54 14.42
CA ILE A 150 -13.27 -0.33 15.50
C ILE A 150 -12.83 -1.73 15.08
N LYS A 151 -11.77 -2.25 15.72
CA LYS A 151 -11.47 -3.68 15.64
C LYS A 151 -12.75 -4.38 16.08
N HIS A 152 -13.44 -5.05 15.17
CA HIS A 152 -14.45 -6.01 15.56
C HIS A 152 -13.71 -7.04 16.40
N ARG A 153 -13.80 -6.90 17.73
CA ARG A 153 -13.52 -8.02 18.63
C ARG A 153 -14.39 -9.14 18.08
N GLY A 154 -13.73 -10.25 17.72
CA GLY A 154 -14.45 -11.48 17.45
C GLY A 154 -15.49 -11.66 18.55
N ALA A 155 -16.68 -12.07 18.14
CA ALA A 155 -17.65 -12.59 19.07
C ALA A 155 -17.00 -13.78 19.77
N ASP A 156 -16.42 -13.54 20.95
CA ASP A 156 -16.28 -14.58 21.97
C ASP A 156 -17.69 -14.83 22.48
N SER A 157 -18.41 -15.68 21.74
CA SER A 157 -19.56 -16.38 22.26
C SER A 157 -19.06 -17.42 23.27
N GLU A 158 -19.40 -17.18 24.53
CA GLU A 158 -19.89 -18.15 25.52
C GLU A 158 -19.42 -19.61 25.36
N GLU A 159 -18.52 -20.03 26.26
CA GLU A 159 -18.77 -21.11 27.24
C GLU A 159 -17.86 -20.96 28.46
#